data_AF-A0A8C1L233-F1
#
_entry.id   AF-A0A8C1L233-F1
#
_cell.length_a   1.000
_cell.length_b   1.000
_cell.length_c   1.000
_cell.angle_alpha   90.00
_cell.angle_beta   90.00
_cell.angle_gamma   90.00
#
_symmetry.space_group_name_H-M   'P 1'
#
loop_
_entity.id
_entity.type
_entity.pdbx_description
1 polymer ?
#
loop_
_entity_poly.entity_id
_entity_poly.type
_entity_poly.pdbx_seq_one_letter_code
_entity_poly.pdbx_strand_id
1 'polypeptide(L)'
;MDISTPPEDQELRNVIDKLAQFVARNGPEFEKMTMEKQKENPKFSFLFGGEYFGYYKYKLAIEQQQQLCKPPGNEVADVSAPMTMLPPPPIPPTTPSVEELIQQSQWNLQQQEQHLLSLRQEQVTAAISLAMEQQMQKLLVETQLDMNEFDNLLQPIIDTCTKDAISAGKNWMFSNAKTPSHCELMTSHLRNRITADEAHFELRLHLIYLTNDVLHHCQRKNQRDLLAALQKVVVPIYCTSFLAVEEDKQQKITRLLLLWEKNGYFDDVTIQQLQSPALGLGQYQASLITEYAAVVQPVQMAFQQQIQALKTQHEEFVTNLKQQQTVAVAAAAAAVGQNKLIRSGSEDIYNVTDYFCF
;
A
#
# COMPACT_ATOMS: atom_id res chain seq x y z
N MET A 1 24.40 14.76 24.66
CA MET A 1 25.44 14.94 23.63
C MET A 1 25.87 13.52 23.29
N ASP A 2 25.62 12.94 22.13
CA ASP A 2 25.75 13.49 20.79
C ASP A 2 24.77 12.85 19.79
N ILE A 3 24.01 13.72 19.12
CA ILE A 3 23.75 13.74 17.68
C ILE A 3 23.41 12.38 17.02
N SER A 4 22.13 12.01 17.07
CA SER A 4 21.48 10.99 16.24
C SER A 4 21.25 11.46 14.79
N THR A 5 22.21 12.14 14.18
CA THR A 5 22.02 12.64 12.80
C THR A 5 22.10 11.48 11.83
N PRO A 6 21.07 11.26 11.00
CA PRO A 6 21.19 10.33 9.88
C PRO A 6 22.32 10.81 8.97
N PRO A 7 23.04 9.89 8.30
CA PRO A 7 24.01 10.27 7.28
C PRO A 7 23.34 11.14 6.22
N GLU A 8 23.99 12.24 5.84
CA GLU A 8 23.55 13.13 4.76
C GLU A 8 23.65 12.43 3.39
N ASP A 9 24.55 11.45 3.30
CA ASP A 9 24.67 10.53 2.17
C ASP A 9 23.56 9.46 2.21
N GLN A 10 22.69 9.51 1.21
CA GLN A 10 21.55 8.62 1.05
C GLN A 10 21.97 7.16 0.79
N GLU A 11 23.12 6.91 0.14
CA GLU A 11 23.65 5.56 -0.03
C GLU A 11 24.07 4.96 1.32
N LEU A 12 24.79 5.73 2.13
CA LEU A 12 25.27 5.28 3.44
C LEU A 12 24.10 4.99 4.39
N ARG A 13 23.06 5.84 4.38
CA ARG A 13 21.82 5.61 5.13
C ARG A 13 21.13 4.32 4.72
N ASN A 14 21.01 4.06 3.42
CA ASN A 14 20.39 2.83 2.90
C ASN A 14 21.19 1.57 3.29
N VAL A 15 22.52 1.66 3.31
CA VAL A 15 23.39 0.56 3.76
C VAL A 15 23.18 0.27 5.25
N ILE A 16 23.15 1.31 6.08
CA ILE A 16 22.91 1.16 7.54
C ILE A 16 21.53 0.58 7.81
N ASP A 17 20.48 1.08 7.15
CA ASP A 17 19.10 0.62 7.34
C ASP A 17 18.93 -0.85 6.91
N LYS A 18 19.48 -1.23 5.74
CA LYS A 18 19.44 -2.63 5.28
C LYS A 18 20.21 -3.55 6.21
N LEU A 19 21.36 -3.12 6.72
CA LEU A 19 22.14 -3.94 7.65
C LEU A 19 21.41 -4.11 8.99
N ALA A 20 20.83 -3.04 9.54
CA ALA A 20 20.07 -3.09 10.79
C ALA A 20 18.87 -4.06 10.68
N GLN A 21 18.12 -4.00 9.58
CA GLN A 21 17.02 -4.92 9.32
C GLN A 21 17.49 -6.38 9.16
N PHE A 22 18.62 -6.58 8.48
CA PHE A 22 19.19 -7.91 8.27
C PHE A 22 19.68 -8.54 9.58
N VAL A 23 20.39 -7.77 10.41
CA VAL A 23 20.87 -8.23 11.72
C VAL A 23 19.71 -8.46 12.68
N ALA A 24 18.68 -7.62 12.66
CA ALA A 24 17.47 -7.86 13.46
C ALA A 24 16.80 -9.19 13.12
N ARG A 25 16.83 -9.60 11.84
CA ARG A 25 16.20 -10.85 11.36
C ARG A 25 17.05 -12.10 11.56
N ASN A 26 18.37 -11.98 11.44
CA ASN A 26 19.28 -13.13 11.42
C ASN A 26 20.11 -13.28 12.71
N GLY A 27 19.99 -12.33 13.64
CA GLY A 27 20.69 -12.37 14.92
C GLY A 27 22.04 -11.63 14.93
N PRO A 28 22.58 -11.37 16.13
CA PRO A 28 23.83 -10.63 16.33
C PRO A 28 25.09 -11.37 15.81
N GLU A 29 25.02 -12.68 15.55
CA GLU A 29 26.10 -13.43 14.92
C GLU A 29 26.40 -12.92 13.50
N PHE A 30 25.37 -12.46 12.80
CA PHE A 30 25.51 -11.93 11.44
C PHE A 30 26.19 -10.55 11.42
N GLU A 31 25.95 -9.73 12.45
CA GLU A 31 26.68 -8.48 12.64
C GLU A 31 28.19 -8.76 12.74
N LYS A 32 28.56 -9.72 13.59
CA LYS A 32 29.95 -10.13 13.78
C LYS A 32 30.59 -10.69 12.50
N MET A 33 29.87 -11.50 11.74
CA MET A 33 30.34 -12.01 10.44
C MET A 33 30.52 -10.89 9.40
N THR A 34 29.61 -9.91 9.37
CA THR A 34 29.70 -8.77 8.47
C THR A 34 30.90 -7.89 8.83
N MET A 35 31.15 -7.69 10.13
CA MET A 35 32.35 -7.00 10.63
C MET A 35 33.65 -7.73 10.24
N GLU A 36 33.70 -9.05 10.24
CA GLU A 36 34.92 -9.77 9.84
C GLU A 36 35.15 -9.70 8.32
N LYS A 37 34.09 -9.85 7.51
CA LYS A 37 34.19 -9.88 6.04
C LYS A 37 34.36 -8.51 5.39
N GLN A 38 33.84 -7.45 6.00
CA GLN A 38 33.82 -6.10 5.42
C GLN A 38 34.76 -5.12 6.15
N LYS A 39 35.75 -5.64 6.89
CA LYS A 39 36.69 -4.83 7.68
C LYS A 39 37.50 -3.83 6.85
N GLU A 40 37.79 -4.14 5.60
CA GLU A 40 38.54 -3.26 4.68
C GLU A 40 37.62 -2.36 3.83
N ASN A 41 36.30 -2.46 3.99
CA ASN A 41 35.34 -1.69 3.21
C ASN A 41 34.95 -0.38 3.93
N PRO A 42 35.27 0.80 3.36
CA PRO A 42 34.98 2.08 4.00
C PRO A 42 33.47 2.33 4.19
N LYS A 43 32.59 1.68 3.41
CA LYS A 43 31.14 1.79 3.57
C LYS A 43 30.61 1.13 4.85
N PHE A 44 31.37 0.21 5.47
CA PHE A 44 31.03 -0.47 6.73
C PHE A 44 31.86 0.00 7.92
N SER A 45 32.65 1.06 7.74
CA SER A 45 33.51 1.64 8.78
C SER A 45 32.73 2.00 10.05
N PHE A 46 31.45 2.38 9.93
CA PHE A 46 30.57 2.68 11.06
C PHE A 46 30.41 1.52 12.06
N LEU A 47 30.63 0.27 11.65
CA LEU A 47 30.55 -0.90 12.54
C LEU A 47 31.75 -1.02 13.49
N PHE A 48 32.89 -0.38 13.18
CA PHE A 48 34.13 -0.50 13.97
C PHE A 48 34.38 0.69 14.91
N GLY A 49 33.35 1.48 15.16
CA GLY A 49 33.45 2.75 15.89
C GLY A 49 33.61 3.92 14.92
N GLY A 50 32.57 4.76 14.87
CA GLY A 50 32.49 5.94 14.01
C GLY A 50 31.21 6.73 14.27
N GLU A 51 31.06 7.88 13.62
CA GLU A 51 29.97 8.85 13.87
C GLU A 51 28.56 8.28 13.64
N TYR A 52 28.41 7.27 12.76
CA TYR A 52 27.11 6.67 12.44
C TYR A 52 26.80 5.36 13.19
N PHE A 53 27.67 4.93 14.11
CA PHE A 53 27.43 3.74 14.92
C PHE A 53 26.21 3.91 15.84
N GLY A 54 26.00 5.12 16.37
CA GLY A 54 24.81 5.46 17.16
C GLY A 54 23.51 5.34 16.36
N TYR A 55 23.52 5.79 15.12
CA TYR A 55 22.38 5.68 14.20
C TYR A 55 22.05 4.22 13.85
N TYR A 56 23.09 3.41 13.56
CA TYR A 56 22.94 1.97 13.34
C TYR A 56 22.31 1.25 14.54
N LYS A 57 22.79 1.51 15.76
CA LYS A 57 22.22 0.91 16.99
C LYS A 57 20.77 1.29 17.22
N TYR A 58 20.42 2.55 16.98
CA TYR A 58 19.05 3.03 17.08
C TYR A 58 18.12 2.33 16.09
N LYS A 59 18.53 2.23 14.82
CA LYS A 59 17.79 1.50 13.78
C LYS A 59 17.66 0.01 14.10
N LEU A 60 18.72 -0.63 14.56
CA LEU A 60 18.72 -2.04 14.94
C LEU A 60 17.75 -2.32 16.10
N ALA A 61 17.71 -1.45 17.11
CA ALA A 61 16.78 -1.58 18.23
C ALA A 61 15.31 -1.47 17.78
N ILE A 62 15.00 -0.56 16.85
CA ILE A 62 13.66 -0.43 16.27
C ILE A 62 13.27 -1.71 15.50
N GLU A 63 14.17 -2.22 14.66
CA GLU A 63 13.90 -3.42 13.84
C GLU A 63 13.77 -4.69 14.72
N GLN A 64 14.56 -4.83 15.78
CA GLN A 64 14.46 -5.94 16.73
C GLN A 64 13.15 -5.86 17.54
N GLN A 65 12.73 -4.67 17.95
CA GLN A 65 11.47 -4.48 18.68
C GLN A 65 10.25 -4.75 17.78
N GLN A 66 10.33 -4.41 16.49
CA GLN A 66 9.28 -4.76 15.50
C GLN A 66 9.16 -6.26 15.25
N GLN A 67 10.23 -7.05 15.44
CA GLN A 67 10.17 -8.51 15.30
C GLN A 67 9.59 -9.21 16.53
N LEU A 68 9.79 -8.64 17.72
CA LEU A 68 9.24 -9.19 18.97
C LEU A 68 7.72 -8.99 19.10
N CYS A 69 7.12 -8.06 18.34
CA CYS A 69 5.69 -7.78 18.31
C CYS A 69 4.91 -8.48 17.17
N LYS A 70 5.55 -9.35 16.38
CA LYS A 70 4.86 -10.22 15.42
C LYS A 70 4.47 -11.54 16.10
N PRO A 71 3.20 -11.97 16.10
CA PRO A 71 2.85 -13.31 16.55
C PRO A 71 3.41 -14.35 15.57
N PRO A 72 4.11 -15.41 16.03
CA PRO A 72 4.50 -16.51 15.15
C PRO A 72 3.29 -17.39 14.86
N GLY A 73 2.89 -17.48 13.59
CA GLY A 73 1.91 -18.45 13.11
C GLY A 73 2.55 -19.83 12.95
N ASN A 74 2.14 -20.76 13.84
CA ASN A 74 2.07 -22.22 13.73
C ASN A 74 3.20 -23.01 13.04
N GLU A 75 4.02 -23.71 13.83
CA GLU A 75 4.23 -25.16 13.74
C GLU A 75 4.47 -25.75 15.15
N VAL A 76 3.92 -26.93 15.39
CA VAL A 76 3.70 -27.65 16.68
C VAL A 76 4.92 -28.48 17.11
N ALA A 77 5.29 -28.43 18.41
CA ALA A 77 5.66 -29.61 19.22
C ALA A 77 5.94 -29.27 20.71
N ASP A 78 5.45 -30.16 21.55
CA ASP A 78 5.49 -30.28 23.02
C ASP A 78 6.91 -30.49 23.61
N VAL A 79 7.26 -29.76 24.68
CA VAL A 79 7.98 -30.25 25.88
C VAL A 79 7.98 -29.21 27.01
N SER A 80 7.93 -29.72 28.24
CA SER A 80 7.75 -29.00 29.51
C SER A 80 9.03 -28.43 30.15
N ALA A 81 8.84 -27.42 31.01
CA ALA A 81 9.68 -26.92 32.13
C ALA A 81 10.75 -25.83 31.87
N PRO A 82 11.22 -25.11 32.91
CA PRO A 82 10.53 -24.04 33.63
C PRO A 82 11.23 -22.68 33.44
N MET A 83 10.46 -21.59 33.40
CA MET A 83 11.00 -20.23 33.33
C MET A 83 11.84 -19.94 34.58
N THR A 84 13.15 -19.80 34.42
CA THR A 84 14.02 -19.22 35.45
C THR A 84 13.85 -17.70 35.38
N MET A 85 13.09 -17.17 36.33
CA MET A 85 12.95 -15.72 36.54
C MET A 85 14.29 -15.15 37.00
N LEU A 86 15.00 -14.44 36.12
CA LEU A 86 16.01 -13.48 36.57
C LEU A 86 15.27 -12.29 37.20
N PRO A 87 15.70 -11.80 38.38
CA PRO A 87 15.01 -10.71 39.05
C PRO A 87 15.22 -9.42 38.25
N PRO A 88 14.17 -8.60 38.05
CA PRO A 88 14.32 -7.32 37.40
C PRO A 88 15.09 -6.35 38.32
N PRO A 89 15.88 -5.41 37.75
CA PRO A 89 16.45 -4.32 38.53
C PRO A 89 15.31 -3.46 39.10
N PRO A 90 15.52 -2.77 40.24
CA PRO A 90 14.48 -1.98 40.87
C PRO A 90 14.18 -0.74 40.03
N ILE A 91 13.09 -0.81 39.26
CA ILE A 91 12.52 0.32 38.51
C ILE A 91 11.52 1.02 39.46
N PRO A 92 11.56 2.36 39.59
CA PRO A 92 10.54 3.10 40.35
C PRO A 92 9.14 2.90 39.73
N PRO A 93 8.05 2.92 40.53
CA PRO A 93 6.72 2.52 40.09
C PRO A 93 6.05 3.64 39.30
N THR A 94 6.14 3.59 37.98
CA THR A 94 5.13 4.20 37.10
C THR A 94 4.58 3.10 36.20
N THR A 95 3.57 2.37 36.71
CA THR A 95 2.68 1.57 35.87
C THR A 95 2.02 2.51 34.86
N PRO A 96 2.08 2.22 33.54
CA PRO A 96 1.36 3.02 32.56
C PRO A 96 -0.12 3.07 32.94
N SER A 97 -0.70 4.26 32.85
CA SER A 97 -2.11 4.46 33.14
C SER A 97 -2.96 3.67 32.15
N VAL A 98 -4.16 3.28 32.57
CA VAL A 98 -5.13 2.58 31.71
C VAL A 98 -5.43 3.39 30.44
N GLU A 99 -5.42 4.72 30.55
CA GLU A 99 -5.61 5.63 29.43
C GLU A 99 -4.47 5.53 28.39
N GLU A 100 -3.21 5.47 28.83
CA GLU A 100 -2.06 5.31 27.94
C GLU A 100 -2.09 3.98 27.18
N LEU A 101 -2.53 2.90 27.84
CA LEU A 101 -2.69 1.58 27.21
C LEU A 101 -3.81 1.57 26.16
N ILE A 102 -4.92 2.25 26.45
CA ILE A 102 -6.01 2.41 25.48
C ILE A 102 -5.52 3.21 24.27
N GLN A 103 -4.83 4.34 24.51
CA GLN A 103 -4.29 5.18 23.44
C GLN A 103 -3.29 4.42 22.55
N GLN A 104 -2.41 3.62 23.16
CA GLN A 104 -1.46 2.79 22.42
C GLN A 104 -2.19 1.73 21.57
N SER A 105 -3.21 1.08 22.13
CA SER A 105 -4.02 0.10 21.40
C SER A 105 -4.79 0.73 20.23
N GLN A 106 -5.33 1.94 20.40
CA GLN A 106 -5.97 2.69 19.31
C GLN A 106 -4.99 3.02 18.19
N TRP A 107 -3.78 3.46 18.53
CA TRP A 107 -2.74 3.75 17.55
C TRP A 107 -2.35 2.49 16.76
N ASN A 108 -2.17 1.36 17.46
CA ASN A 108 -1.89 0.08 16.83
C ASN A 108 -3.02 -0.36 15.88
N LEU A 109 -4.28 -0.23 16.29
CA LEU A 109 -5.44 -0.53 15.46
C LEU A 109 -5.45 0.33 14.18
N GLN A 110 -5.22 1.63 14.31
CA GLN A 110 -5.18 2.54 13.16
C GLN A 110 -4.09 2.17 12.15
N GLN A 111 -2.88 1.82 12.62
CA GLN A 111 -1.79 1.40 11.74
C GLN A 111 -2.12 0.08 11.01
N GLN A 112 -2.70 -0.89 11.72
CA GLN A 112 -3.09 -2.16 11.11
C GLN A 112 -4.24 -1.98 10.10
N GLU A 113 -5.26 -1.18 10.44
CA GLU A 113 -6.36 -0.85 9.54
C GLU A 113 -5.86 -0.16 8.27
N GLN A 114 -4.99 0.85 8.40
CA GLN A 114 -4.40 1.55 7.26
C GLN A 114 -3.61 0.59 6.35
N HIS A 115 -2.81 -0.31 6.94
CA HIS A 115 -2.06 -1.31 6.19
C HIS A 115 -3.00 -2.26 5.42
N LEU A 116 -4.05 -2.76 6.08
CA LEU A 116 -5.03 -3.63 5.44
C LEU A 116 -5.79 -2.93 4.31
N LEU A 117 -6.09 -1.63 4.45
CA LEU A 117 -6.72 -0.84 3.39
C LEU A 117 -5.79 -0.68 2.18
N SER A 118 -4.48 -0.49 2.39
CA SER A 118 -3.48 -0.47 1.30
C SER A 118 -3.43 -1.82 0.59
N LEU A 119 -3.31 -2.92 1.34
CA LEU A 119 -3.23 -4.26 0.77
C LEU A 119 -4.52 -4.65 0.04
N ARG A 120 -5.69 -4.22 0.57
CA ARG A 120 -6.98 -4.37 -0.11
C ARG A 120 -6.94 -3.70 -1.48
N GLN A 121 -6.43 -2.48 -1.58
CA GLN A 121 -6.36 -1.75 -2.84
C GLN A 121 -5.44 -2.46 -3.85
N GLU A 122 -4.28 -2.96 -3.40
CA GLU A 122 -3.35 -3.74 -4.22
C GLU A 122 -4.00 -5.04 -4.73
N GLN A 123 -4.66 -5.80 -3.86
CA GLN A 123 -5.34 -7.04 -4.25
C GLN A 123 -6.52 -6.81 -5.18
N VAL A 124 -7.31 -5.75 -4.97
CA VAL A 124 -8.40 -5.36 -5.88
C VAL A 124 -7.83 -5.02 -7.26
N THR A 125 -6.74 -4.25 -7.30
CA THR A 125 -6.08 -3.88 -8.56
C THR A 125 -5.55 -5.12 -9.29
N ALA A 126 -4.86 -6.01 -8.58
CA ALA A 126 -4.36 -7.26 -9.15
C ALA A 126 -5.48 -8.19 -9.65
N ALA A 127 -6.59 -8.31 -8.92
CA ALA A 127 -7.74 -9.10 -9.33
C ALA A 127 -8.40 -8.56 -10.61
N ILE A 128 -8.52 -7.24 -10.73
CA ILE A 128 -9.01 -6.57 -11.94
C ILE A 128 -8.05 -6.82 -13.11
N SER A 129 -6.74 -6.60 -12.92
CA SER A 129 -5.73 -6.85 -13.96
C SER A 129 -5.78 -8.28 -14.50
N LEU A 130 -5.89 -9.27 -13.59
CA LEU A 130 -6.03 -10.67 -13.98
C LEU A 130 -7.33 -10.94 -14.75
N ALA A 131 -8.46 -10.36 -14.33
CA ALA A 131 -9.74 -10.52 -15.02
C ALA A 131 -9.72 -9.87 -16.42
N MET A 132 -9.09 -8.71 -16.55
CA MET A 132 -8.87 -8.04 -17.84
C MET A 132 -7.99 -8.89 -18.77
N GLU A 133 -6.92 -9.50 -18.25
CA GLU A 133 -6.07 -10.40 -19.01
C GLU A 133 -6.84 -11.63 -19.51
N GLN A 134 -7.64 -12.26 -18.64
CA GLN A 134 -8.49 -13.40 -19.01
C GLN A 134 -9.51 -13.03 -20.08
N GLN A 135 -10.14 -11.85 -19.98
CA GLN A 135 -11.05 -11.35 -21.01
C GLN A 135 -10.31 -11.15 -22.34
N MET A 136 -9.09 -10.61 -22.32
CA MET A 136 -8.30 -10.41 -23.52
C MET A 136 -7.88 -11.75 -24.17
N GLN A 137 -7.51 -12.75 -23.36
CA GLN A 137 -7.24 -14.10 -23.87
C GLN A 137 -8.47 -14.74 -24.51
N LYS A 138 -9.66 -14.54 -23.92
CA LYS A 138 -10.92 -14.99 -24.52
C LYS A 138 -11.18 -14.33 -25.87
N LEU A 139 -10.98 -13.01 -25.96
CA LEU A 139 -11.13 -12.27 -27.21
C LEU A 139 -10.12 -12.72 -28.27
N LEU A 140 -8.89 -13.03 -27.88
CA LEU A 140 -7.85 -13.54 -28.79
C LEU A 140 -8.29 -14.87 -29.43
N VAL A 141 -8.80 -15.81 -28.62
CA VAL A 141 -9.30 -17.10 -29.11
C VAL A 141 -10.55 -16.93 -30.00
N GLU A 142 -11.47 -16.04 -29.61
CA GLU A 142 -12.71 -15.79 -30.34
C GLU A 142 -12.48 -15.15 -31.71
N THR A 143 -11.58 -14.16 -31.77
CA THR A 143 -11.32 -13.38 -32.99
C THR A 143 -10.31 -14.06 -33.91
N GLN A 144 -9.44 -14.91 -33.37
CA GLN A 144 -8.30 -15.52 -34.09
C GLN A 144 -7.41 -14.47 -34.77
N LEU A 145 -7.35 -13.26 -34.21
CA LEU A 145 -6.55 -12.17 -34.74
C LEU A 145 -5.07 -12.40 -34.40
N ASP A 146 -4.18 -12.29 -35.38
CA ASP A 146 -2.74 -12.41 -35.14
C ASP A 146 -2.20 -11.10 -34.55
N MET A 147 -2.04 -11.08 -33.23
CA MET A 147 -1.50 -9.92 -32.52
C MET A 147 -0.02 -9.66 -32.83
N ASN A 148 0.73 -10.67 -33.29
CA ASN A 148 2.12 -10.45 -33.70
C ASN A 148 2.20 -9.61 -34.97
N GLU A 149 1.25 -9.79 -35.90
CA GLU A 149 1.15 -8.92 -37.09
C GLU A 149 0.94 -7.46 -36.65
N PHE A 150 0.07 -7.24 -35.67
CA PHE A 150 -0.14 -5.90 -35.14
C PHE A 150 1.10 -5.35 -34.45
N ASP A 151 1.78 -6.14 -33.61
CA ASP A 151 3.00 -5.72 -32.94
C ASP A 151 4.11 -5.33 -33.93
N ASN A 152 4.25 -6.07 -35.04
CA ASN A 152 5.18 -5.74 -36.12
C ASN A 152 4.85 -4.41 -36.80
N LEU A 153 3.57 -4.01 -36.85
CA LEU A 153 3.15 -2.71 -37.36
C LEU A 153 3.30 -1.59 -36.33
N LEU A 154 3.18 -1.91 -35.04
CA LEU A 154 3.38 -0.94 -33.96
C LEU A 154 4.84 -0.57 -33.78
N GLN A 155 5.78 -1.49 -34.03
CA GLN A 155 7.20 -1.23 -33.79
C GLN A 155 7.75 -0.04 -34.60
N PRO A 156 7.55 0.07 -35.93
CA PRO A 156 7.96 1.25 -36.70
C PRO A 156 7.30 2.56 -36.24
N ILE A 157 6.05 2.49 -35.75
CA ILE A 157 5.34 3.65 -35.20
C ILE A 157 6.04 4.12 -33.93
N ILE A 158 6.39 3.19 -33.04
CA ILE A 158 7.09 3.47 -31.79
C ILE A 158 8.47 4.07 -32.08
N ASP A 159 9.22 3.48 -33.01
CA ASP A 159 10.60 3.89 -33.29
C ASP A 159 10.69 5.23 -34.05
N THR A 160 9.77 5.50 -34.97
CA THR A 160 9.93 6.60 -35.93
C THR A 160 8.73 7.52 -36.08
N CYS A 161 7.54 7.11 -35.66
CA CYS A 161 6.29 7.86 -35.76
C CYS A 161 6.06 8.54 -37.14
N THR A 162 6.45 7.86 -38.22
CA THR A 162 6.27 8.40 -39.56
C THR A 162 4.82 8.35 -40.00
N LYS A 163 4.43 9.26 -40.90
CA LYS A 163 3.08 9.29 -41.48
C LYS A 163 2.71 7.95 -42.13
N ASP A 164 3.67 7.30 -42.79
CA ASP A 164 3.44 6.01 -43.45
C ASP A 164 3.25 4.88 -42.44
N ALA A 165 4.03 4.84 -41.36
CA ALA A 165 3.84 3.88 -40.28
C ALA A 165 2.47 4.04 -39.60
N ILE A 166 2.07 5.27 -39.27
CA ILE A 166 0.75 5.57 -38.70
C ILE A 166 -0.37 5.15 -39.66
N SER A 167 -0.21 5.46 -40.96
CA SER A 167 -1.17 5.08 -41.99
C SER A 167 -1.30 3.56 -42.12
N ALA A 168 -0.18 2.83 -42.09
CA ALA A 168 -0.17 1.37 -42.13
C ALA A 168 -0.90 0.75 -40.92
N GLY A 169 -0.58 1.21 -39.70
CA GLY A 169 -1.26 0.77 -38.48
C GLY A 169 -2.76 1.02 -38.51
N LYS A 170 -3.19 2.24 -38.90
CA LYS A 170 -4.62 2.54 -39.08
C LYS A 170 -5.27 1.62 -40.09
N ASN A 171 -4.68 1.48 -41.28
CA ASN A 171 -5.29 0.67 -42.35
C ASN A 171 -5.47 -0.77 -41.91
N TRP A 172 -4.50 -1.34 -41.21
CA TRP A 172 -4.60 -2.67 -40.63
C TRP A 172 -5.75 -2.77 -39.61
N MET A 173 -5.89 -1.80 -38.70
CA MET A 173 -6.99 -1.79 -37.73
C MET A 173 -8.36 -1.73 -38.43
N PHE A 174 -8.50 -0.91 -39.47
CA PHE A 174 -9.76 -0.84 -40.24
C PHE A 174 -10.05 -2.12 -41.03
N SER A 175 -9.03 -2.78 -41.58
CA SER A 175 -9.18 -4.05 -42.29
C SER A 175 -9.55 -5.21 -41.35
N ASN A 176 -9.18 -5.11 -40.07
CA ASN A 176 -9.43 -6.14 -39.06
C ASN A 176 -10.59 -5.83 -38.10
N ALA A 177 -11.20 -4.64 -38.19
CA ALA A 177 -12.41 -4.24 -37.46
C ALA A 177 -13.67 -4.94 -38.00
N LYS A 178 -13.70 -6.28 -37.94
CA LYS A 178 -14.78 -7.11 -38.50
C LYS A 178 -15.98 -7.24 -37.56
N THR A 179 -15.73 -7.27 -36.26
CA THR A 179 -16.76 -7.38 -35.22
C THR A 179 -16.39 -6.48 -34.03
N PRO A 180 -17.33 -6.22 -33.11
CA PRO A 180 -17.03 -5.53 -31.85
C PRO A 180 -15.89 -6.19 -31.06
N SER A 181 -15.85 -7.53 -31.01
CA SER A 181 -14.78 -8.29 -30.34
C SER A 181 -13.39 -8.02 -30.94
N HIS A 182 -13.29 -7.89 -32.28
CA HIS A 182 -12.02 -7.52 -32.93
C HIS A 182 -11.60 -6.10 -32.54
N CYS A 183 -12.55 -5.17 -32.54
CA CYS A 183 -12.29 -3.78 -32.17
C CYS A 183 -11.79 -3.69 -30.72
N GLU A 184 -12.48 -4.38 -29.80
CA GLU A 184 -12.13 -4.40 -28.38
C GLU A 184 -10.75 -5.02 -28.12
N LEU A 185 -10.40 -6.09 -28.83
CA LEU A 185 -9.07 -6.70 -28.73
C LEU A 185 -7.96 -5.74 -29.17
N MET A 186 -8.10 -5.14 -30.35
CA MET A 186 -7.09 -4.22 -30.90
C MET A 186 -6.90 -2.98 -30.00
N THR A 187 -7.99 -2.38 -29.50
CA THR A 187 -7.90 -1.18 -28.67
C THR A 187 -7.42 -1.52 -27.25
N SER A 188 -7.79 -2.67 -26.69
CA SER A 188 -7.27 -3.16 -25.40
C SER A 188 -5.78 -3.44 -25.47
N HIS A 189 -5.29 -3.99 -26.59
CA HIS A 189 -3.86 -4.20 -26.82
C HIS A 189 -3.09 -2.89 -26.84
N LEU A 190 -3.58 -1.88 -27.58
CA LEU A 190 -3.01 -0.53 -27.56
C LEU A 190 -3.00 0.07 -26.16
N ARG A 191 -4.11 -0.04 -25.42
CA ARG A 191 -4.21 0.42 -24.04
C ARG A 191 -3.11 -0.20 -23.19
N ASN A 192 -3.00 -1.53 -23.18
CA ASN A 192 -2.04 -2.24 -22.35
C ASN A 192 -0.59 -1.85 -22.68
N ARG A 193 -0.26 -1.67 -23.97
CA ARG A 193 1.07 -1.19 -24.41
C ARG A 193 1.37 0.23 -23.91
N ILE A 194 0.38 1.12 -23.89
CA ILE A 194 0.55 2.53 -23.47
C ILE A 194 0.60 2.65 -21.94
N THR A 195 -0.25 1.91 -21.23
CA THR A 195 -0.40 2.01 -19.76
C THR A 195 0.57 1.12 -19.00
N ALA A 196 1.43 0.36 -19.67
CA ALA A 196 2.47 -0.44 -19.02
C ALA A 196 3.44 0.47 -18.24
N ASP A 197 3.95 -0.04 -17.11
CA ASP A 197 4.85 0.70 -16.22
C ASP A 197 6.19 1.00 -16.89
N GLU A 198 6.67 0.08 -17.74
CA GLU A 198 7.90 0.19 -18.53
C GLU A 198 7.77 1.06 -19.79
N ALA A 199 6.56 1.52 -20.13
CA ALA A 199 6.32 2.31 -21.34
C ALA A 199 6.96 3.72 -21.21
N HIS A 200 7.98 3.97 -22.03
CA HIS A 200 8.61 5.28 -22.13
C HIS A 200 7.72 6.29 -22.87
N PHE A 201 8.04 7.58 -22.72
CA PHE A 201 7.19 8.68 -23.21
C PHE A 201 6.92 8.64 -24.72
N GLU A 202 7.96 8.39 -25.52
CA GLU A 202 7.86 8.39 -26.99
C GLU A 202 6.90 7.29 -27.47
N LEU A 203 7.01 6.06 -26.93
CA LEU A 203 6.04 4.99 -27.18
C LEU A 203 4.62 5.43 -26.89
N ARG A 204 4.37 5.99 -25.70
CA ARG A 204 3.04 6.46 -25.30
C ARG A 204 2.50 7.51 -26.28
N LEU A 205 3.31 8.53 -26.57
CA LEU A 205 2.92 9.63 -27.46
C LEU A 205 2.63 9.14 -28.89
N HIS A 206 3.51 8.31 -29.45
CA HIS A 206 3.39 7.80 -30.82
C HIS A 206 2.16 6.89 -30.99
N LEU A 207 1.88 6.03 -30.01
CA LEU A 207 0.67 5.19 -30.04
C LEU A 207 -0.62 5.99 -29.80
N ILE A 208 -0.57 7.09 -29.04
CA ILE A 208 -1.71 8.01 -28.95
C ILE A 208 -1.92 8.74 -30.28
N TYR A 209 -0.86 9.08 -31.04
CA TYR A 209 -1.02 9.63 -32.39
C TYR A 209 -1.69 8.65 -33.36
N LEU A 210 -1.37 7.35 -33.27
CA LEU A 210 -2.10 6.32 -33.99
C LEU A 210 -3.58 6.29 -33.57
N THR A 211 -3.85 6.23 -32.27
CA THR A 211 -5.22 6.28 -31.71
C THR A 211 -6.00 7.47 -32.25
N ASN A 212 -5.39 8.67 -32.29
CA ASN A 212 -6.00 9.87 -32.83
C ASN A 212 -6.33 9.76 -34.33
N ASP A 213 -5.41 9.25 -35.16
CA ASP A 213 -5.68 9.07 -36.60
C ASP A 213 -6.82 8.06 -36.82
N VAL A 214 -6.86 6.98 -36.05
CA VAL A 214 -7.93 5.98 -36.10
C VAL A 214 -9.28 6.61 -35.68
N LEU A 215 -9.33 7.31 -34.54
CA LEU A 215 -10.52 8.03 -34.04
C LEU A 215 -11.11 8.95 -35.11
N HIS A 216 -10.26 9.78 -35.70
CA HIS A 216 -10.65 10.71 -36.75
C HIS A 216 -11.30 10.00 -37.96
N HIS A 217 -10.72 8.87 -38.37
CA HIS A 217 -11.25 8.09 -39.48
C HIS A 217 -12.50 7.30 -39.10
N CYS A 218 -12.65 6.89 -37.83
CA CYS A 218 -13.84 6.19 -37.37
C CYS A 218 -15.08 7.07 -37.52
N GLN A 219 -14.98 8.34 -37.14
CA GLN A 219 -16.07 9.30 -37.33
C GLN A 219 -16.34 9.56 -38.82
N ARG A 220 -15.30 9.78 -39.64
CA ARG A 220 -15.47 10.03 -41.08
C ARG A 220 -16.03 8.85 -41.87
N LYS A 221 -15.66 7.62 -41.51
CA LYS A 221 -16.12 6.39 -42.18
C LYS A 221 -17.31 5.72 -41.48
N ASN A 222 -17.85 6.33 -40.41
CA ASN A 222 -18.94 5.80 -39.60
C ASN A 222 -18.67 4.37 -39.08
N GLN A 223 -17.42 4.09 -38.69
CA GLN A 223 -17.03 2.83 -38.03
C GLN A 223 -17.35 2.89 -36.54
N ARG A 224 -18.60 2.55 -36.19
CA ARG A 224 -19.17 2.73 -34.85
C ARG A 224 -18.57 1.82 -33.80
N ASP A 225 -18.33 0.55 -34.15
CA ASP A 225 -17.79 -0.44 -33.21
C ASP A 225 -16.35 -0.09 -32.80
N LEU A 226 -15.52 0.29 -33.77
CA LEU A 226 -14.15 0.73 -33.49
C LEU A 226 -14.12 2.05 -32.71
N LEU A 227 -15.02 2.98 -33.02
CA LEU A 227 -15.16 4.21 -32.24
C LEU A 227 -15.53 3.91 -30.77
N ALA A 228 -16.53 3.07 -30.54
CA ALA A 228 -16.95 2.68 -29.20
C ALA A 228 -15.82 1.97 -28.44
N ALA A 229 -15.07 1.09 -29.10
CA ALA A 229 -13.91 0.42 -28.51
C ALA A 229 -12.77 1.39 -28.16
N LEU A 230 -12.55 2.45 -28.95
CA LEU A 230 -11.57 3.50 -28.67
C LEU A 230 -12.02 4.40 -27.50
N GLN A 231 -13.31 4.72 -27.41
CA GLN A 231 -13.87 5.51 -26.31
C GLN A 231 -13.67 4.84 -24.95
N LYS A 232 -13.75 3.50 -24.87
CA LYS A 232 -13.48 2.75 -23.63
C LYS A 232 -12.03 2.87 -23.14
N VAL A 233 -11.08 3.17 -24.02
CA VAL A 233 -9.64 3.18 -23.68
C VAL A 233 -9.01 4.56 -23.64
N VAL A 234 -9.70 5.61 -24.11
CA VAL A 234 -9.10 6.97 -24.21
C VAL A 234 -8.70 7.55 -22.86
N VAL A 235 -9.53 7.36 -21.83
CA VAL A 235 -9.29 7.89 -20.49
C VAL A 235 -8.02 7.28 -19.87
N PRO A 236 -7.88 5.94 -19.76
CA PRO A 236 -6.67 5.37 -19.18
C PRO A 236 -5.41 5.68 -20.00
N ILE A 237 -5.46 5.67 -21.35
CA ILE A 237 -4.25 5.96 -22.15
C ILE A 237 -3.81 7.41 -22.01
N TYR A 238 -4.74 8.37 -22.02
CA TYR A 238 -4.42 9.79 -21.93
C TYR A 238 -3.95 10.13 -20.51
N CYS A 239 -4.74 9.79 -19.50
CA CYS A 239 -4.47 10.23 -18.14
C CYS A 239 -3.20 9.58 -17.57
N THR A 240 -2.96 8.29 -17.84
CA THR A 240 -1.71 7.61 -17.44
C THR A 240 -0.50 8.25 -18.11
N SER A 241 -0.60 8.53 -19.42
CA SER A 241 0.50 9.15 -20.16
C SER A 241 0.80 10.57 -19.70
N PHE A 242 -0.24 11.34 -19.34
CA PHE A 242 -0.11 12.70 -18.84
C PHE A 242 0.55 12.73 -17.45
N LEU A 243 0.08 11.88 -16.52
CA LEU A 243 0.55 11.86 -15.13
C LEU A 243 1.96 11.30 -14.98
N ALA A 244 2.42 10.51 -15.94
CA ALA A 244 3.75 9.90 -15.90
C ALA A 244 4.87 10.79 -16.44
N VAL A 245 4.59 12.04 -16.83
CA VAL A 245 5.58 12.97 -17.39
C VAL A 245 5.50 14.36 -16.79
N GLU A 246 6.61 15.08 -16.89
CA GLU A 246 6.76 16.47 -16.46
C GLU A 246 6.08 17.47 -17.41
N GLU A 247 5.91 18.71 -16.95
CA GLU A 247 5.11 19.77 -17.59
C GLU A 247 5.46 20.02 -19.07
N ASP A 248 6.75 20.04 -19.43
CA ASP A 248 7.19 20.27 -20.82
C ASP A 248 6.66 19.20 -21.79
N LYS A 249 6.61 17.94 -21.33
CA LYS A 249 6.09 16.81 -22.11
C LYS A 249 4.57 16.76 -22.09
N GLN A 250 3.95 17.17 -20.99
CA GLN A 250 2.49 17.26 -20.86
C GLN A 250 1.87 18.15 -21.94
N GLN A 251 2.51 19.27 -22.31
CA GLN A 251 2.01 20.16 -23.37
C GLN A 251 1.74 19.44 -24.70
N LYS A 252 2.57 18.44 -25.07
CA LYS A 252 2.36 17.65 -26.30
C LYS A 252 1.09 16.81 -26.22
N ILE A 253 0.81 16.25 -25.04
CA ILE A 253 -0.38 15.45 -24.76
C ILE A 253 -1.62 16.36 -24.70
N THR A 254 -1.54 17.51 -24.02
CA THR A 254 -2.64 18.49 -23.92
C THR A 254 -3.12 18.99 -25.28
N ARG A 255 -2.22 19.15 -26.26
CA ARG A 255 -2.60 19.53 -27.63
C ARG A 255 -3.56 18.53 -28.28
N LEU A 256 -3.47 17.24 -27.93
CA LEU A 256 -4.39 16.21 -28.42
C LEU A 256 -5.76 16.35 -27.77
N LEU A 257 -5.83 16.63 -26.47
CA LEU A 257 -7.11 16.89 -25.80
C LEU A 257 -7.85 18.07 -26.43
N LEU A 258 -7.16 19.19 -26.68
CA LEU A 258 -7.75 20.35 -27.36
C LEU A 258 -8.28 20.00 -28.76
N LEU A 259 -7.57 19.12 -29.47
CA LEU A 259 -8.01 18.64 -30.78
C LEU A 259 -9.29 17.78 -30.66
N TRP A 260 -9.35 16.91 -29.67
CA TRP A 260 -10.50 16.02 -29.44
C TRP A 260 -11.75 16.78 -28.99
N GLU A 261 -11.59 17.79 -28.13
CA GLU A 261 -12.67 18.68 -27.69
C GLU A 261 -13.21 19.49 -28.89
N LYS A 262 -12.31 20.11 -29.67
CA LYS A 262 -12.69 20.90 -30.84
C LYS A 262 -13.46 20.08 -31.89
N ASN A 263 -13.06 18.82 -32.09
CA ASN A 263 -13.64 17.97 -33.13
C ASN A 263 -14.86 17.16 -32.64
N GLY A 264 -15.18 17.21 -31.34
CA GLY A 264 -16.34 16.53 -30.77
C GLY A 264 -16.27 15.00 -30.88
N TYR A 265 -15.10 14.40 -30.63
CA TYR A 265 -14.95 12.93 -30.67
C TYR A 265 -15.55 12.23 -29.44
N PHE A 266 -15.67 12.96 -28.33
CA PHE A 266 -16.09 12.45 -27.03
C PHE A 266 -17.19 13.34 -26.44
N ASP A 267 -17.97 12.76 -25.54
CA ASP A 267 -18.98 13.49 -24.79
C ASP A 267 -18.37 14.37 -23.68
N ASP A 268 -19.16 15.29 -23.15
CA ASP A 268 -18.70 16.25 -22.14
C ASP A 268 -18.15 15.55 -20.87
N VAL A 269 -18.71 14.40 -20.52
CA VAL A 269 -18.28 13.60 -19.37
C VAL A 269 -16.86 13.07 -19.59
N THR A 270 -16.58 12.47 -20.75
CA THR A 270 -15.24 12.00 -21.10
C THR A 270 -14.26 13.16 -21.18
N ILE A 271 -14.64 14.29 -21.80
CA ILE A 271 -13.76 15.47 -21.87
C ILE A 271 -13.41 15.99 -20.48
N GLN A 272 -14.37 16.06 -19.55
CA GLN A 272 -14.13 16.47 -18.17
C GLN A 272 -13.14 15.53 -17.45
N GLN A 273 -13.23 14.22 -17.68
CA GLN A 273 -12.26 13.24 -17.16
C GLN A 273 -10.85 13.49 -17.67
N LEU A 274 -10.71 13.80 -18.97
CA LEU A 274 -9.42 14.07 -19.60
C LEU A 274 -8.84 15.42 -19.15
N GLN A 275 -9.67 16.42 -18.86
CA GLN A 275 -9.24 17.72 -18.31
C GLN A 275 -8.72 17.61 -16.88
N SER A 276 -9.13 16.59 -16.13
CA SER A 276 -8.68 16.32 -14.75
C SER A 276 -8.06 14.92 -14.62
N PRO A 277 -6.82 14.69 -15.10
CA PRO A 277 -6.27 13.34 -15.29
C PRO A 277 -6.30 12.43 -14.05
N ALA A 278 -5.95 12.95 -12.87
CA ALA A 278 -5.98 12.18 -11.63
C ALA A 278 -7.40 11.75 -11.24
N LEU A 279 -8.38 12.65 -11.39
CA LEU A 279 -9.79 12.35 -11.16
C LEU A 279 -10.33 11.39 -12.22
N GLY A 280 -9.96 11.59 -13.49
CA GLY A 280 -10.33 10.71 -14.60
C GLY A 280 -9.87 9.28 -14.39
N LEU A 281 -8.62 9.06 -13.94
CA LEU A 281 -8.15 7.72 -13.56
C LEU A 281 -8.91 7.15 -12.36
N GLY A 282 -9.21 7.97 -11.35
CA GLY A 282 -10.00 7.52 -10.20
C GLY A 282 -11.41 7.05 -10.62
N GLN A 283 -12.06 7.77 -11.52
CA GLN A 283 -13.37 7.40 -12.06
C GLN A 283 -13.30 6.15 -12.96
N TYR A 284 -12.25 6.03 -13.78
CA TYR A 284 -12.00 4.81 -14.56
C TYR A 284 -11.76 3.59 -13.66
N GLN A 285 -11.01 3.75 -12.57
CA GLN A 285 -10.82 2.68 -11.60
C GLN A 285 -12.14 2.27 -10.93
N ALA A 286 -13.01 3.23 -10.62
CA ALA A 286 -14.34 2.96 -10.09
C ALA A 286 -15.24 2.21 -11.09
N SER A 287 -15.16 2.54 -12.39
CA SER A 287 -15.89 1.79 -13.42
C SER A 287 -15.37 0.36 -13.54
N LEU A 288 -14.06 0.14 -13.48
CA LEU A 288 -13.48 -1.21 -13.49
C LEU A 288 -13.91 -2.03 -12.26
N ILE A 289 -13.95 -1.43 -11.07
CA ILE A 289 -14.46 -2.09 -9.86
C ILE A 289 -15.91 -2.56 -10.05
N THR A 290 -16.72 -1.77 -10.75
CA THR A 290 -18.12 -2.09 -11.02
C THR A 290 -18.25 -3.17 -12.10
N GLU A 291 -17.48 -3.05 -13.18
CA GLU A 291 -17.47 -4.00 -14.30
C GLU A 291 -16.99 -5.39 -13.86
N TYR A 292 -15.94 -5.45 -13.04
CA TYR A 292 -15.36 -6.69 -12.53
C TYR A 292 -15.81 -7.02 -11.10
N ALA A 293 -17.01 -6.56 -10.70
CA ALA A 293 -17.54 -6.75 -9.35
C ALA A 293 -17.52 -8.22 -8.89
N ALA A 294 -17.73 -9.18 -9.81
CA ALA A 294 -17.73 -10.61 -9.49
C ALA A 294 -16.41 -11.10 -8.87
N VAL A 295 -15.27 -10.55 -9.28
CA VAL A 295 -13.95 -10.90 -8.72
C VAL A 295 -13.51 -9.93 -7.61
N VAL A 296 -14.00 -8.69 -7.64
CA VAL A 296 -13.65 -7.66 -6.65
C VAL A 296 -14.38 -7.86 -5.32
N GLN A 297 -15.68 -8.19 -5.35
CA GLN A 297 -16.51 -8.30 -4.13
C GLN A 297 -15.98 -9.32 -3.11
N PRO A 298 -15.54 -10.54 -3.51
CA PRO A 298 -14.96 -11.50 -2.56
C PRO A 298 -13.71 -10.95 -1.85
N VAL A 299 -12.83 -10.26 -2.58
CA VAL A 299 -11.63 -9.62 -2.00
C VAL A 299 -12.03 -8.55 -0.99
N GLN A 300 -12.95 -7.66 -1.37
CA GLN A 300 -13.42 -6.59 -0.48
C GLN A 300 -14.06 -7.12 0.80
N MET A 301 -14.91 -8.15 0.69
CA MET A 301 -15.58 -8.79 1.83
C MET A 301 -14.57 -9.44 2.78
N ALA A 302 -13.54 -10.12 2.25
CA ALA A 302 -12.51 -10.75 3.08
C ALA A 302 -11.74 -9.71 3.92
N PHE A 303 -11.32 -8.59 3.32
CA PHE A 303 -10.66 -7.51 4.06
C PHE A 303 -11.59 -6.80 5.05
N GLN A 304 -12.87 -6.63 4.68
CA GLN A 304 -13.85 -6.04 5.59
C GLN A 304 -14.02 -6.89 6.85
N GLN A 305 -14.06 -8.22 6.72
CA GLN A 305 -14.13 -9.14 7.86
C GLN A 305 -12.87 -9.06 8.73
N GLN A 306 -11.67 -8.98 8.14
CA GLN A 306 -10.42 -8.83 8.89
C GLN A 306 -10.37 -7.52 9.68
N ILE A 307 -10.74 -6.40 9.04
CA ILE A 307 -10.79 -5.08 9.71
C ILE A 307 -11.82 -5.11 10.86
N GLN A 308 -12.98 -5.74 10.64
CA GLN A 308 -13.99 -5.87 11.68
C GLN A 308 -13.48 -6.70 12.87
N ALA A 309 -12.78 -7.81 12.61
CA ALA A 309 -12.18 -8.63 13.66
C ALA A 309 -11.16 -7.85 14.50
N LEU A 310 -10.31 -7.03 13.87
CA LEU A 310 -9.36 -6.16 14.58
C LEU A 310 -10.07 -5.13 15.46
N LYS A 311 -11.15 -4.52 14.96
CA LYS A 311 -11.95 -3.56 15.74
C LYS A 311 -12.59 -4.23 16.96
N THR A 312 -13.16 -5.42 16.79
CA THR A 312 -13.74 -6.19 17.89
C THR A 312 -12.68 -6.57 18.93
N GLN A 313 -11.48 -7.02 18.51
CA GLN A 313 -10.37 -7.31 19.43
C GLN A 313 -9.95 -6.07 20.24
N HIS A 314 -9.92 -4.90 19.61
CA HIS A 314 -9.64 -3.65 20.30
C HIS A 314 -10.73 -3.29 21.31
N GLU A 315 -12.01 -3.39 20.93
CA GLU A 315 -13.15 -3.12 21.83
C GLU A 315 -13.17 -4.04 23.05
N GLU A 316 -12.89 -5.33 22.85
CA GLU A 316 -12.75 -6.31 23.93
C GLU A 316 -11.58 -5.96 24.87
N PHE A 317 -10.42 -5.60 24.30
CA PHE A 317 -9.25 -5.16 25.08
C PHE A 317 -9.57 -3.93 25.94
N VAL A 318 -10.20 -2.90 25.36
CA VAL A 318 -10.59 -1.68 26.09
C VAL A 318 -11.60 -1.99 27.20
N THR A 319 -12.58 -2.85 26.92
CA THR A 319 -13.60 -3.25 27.89
C THR A 319 -12.96 -3.97 29.07
N ASN A 320 -12.06 -4.92 28.80
CA ASN A 320 -11.34 -5.66 29.84
C ASN A 320 -10.47 -4.74 30.71
N LEU A 321 -9.75 -3.79 30.11
CA LEU A 321 -8.95 -2.81 30.85
C LEU A 321 -9.79 -1.92 31.77
N LYS A 322 -10.91 -1.39 31.26
CA LYS A 322 -11.82 -0.55 32.06
C LYS A 322 -12.46 -1.33 33.21
N GLN A 323 -12.80 -2.60 32.99
CA GLN A 323 -13.34 -3.47 34.02
C GLN A 323 -12.31 -3.77 35.12
N GLN A 324 -11.05 -4.04 34.74
CA GLN A 324 -9.96 -4.20 35.71
C GLN A 324 -9.73 -2.92 36.52
N GLN A 325 -9.79 -1.75 35.88
CA GLN A 325 -9.64 -0.47 36.57
C GLN A 325 -10.76 -0.22 37.60
N THR A 326 -12.01 -0.49 37.23
CA THR A 326 -13.16 -0.32 38.14
C THR A 326 -13.10 -1.28 39.33
N VAL A 327 -12.73 -2.54 39.11
CA VAL A 327 -12.52 -3.51 40.19
C VAL A 327 -11.38 -3.07 41.12
N ALA A 328 -10.26 -2.61 40.56
CA ALA A 328 -9.12 -2.12 41.35
C ALA A 328 -9.47 -0.88 42.19
N VAL A 329 -10.20 0.08 41.62
CA VAL A 329 -10.66 1.28 42.33
C VAL A 329 -11.66 0.90 43.44
N ALA A 330 -12.59 -0.01 43.18
CA ALA A 330 -13.54 -0.50 44.18
C ALA A 330 -12.85 -1.22 45.34
N ALA A 331 -11.85 -2.07 45.04
CA ALA A 331 -11.05 -2.77 46.06
C ALA A 331 -10.22 -1.79 46.91
N ALA A 332 -9.60 -0.77 46.28
CA ALA A 332 -8.87 0.27 46.98
C ALA A 332 -9.78 1.11 47.89
N ALA A 333 -10.97 1.47 47.43
CA ALA A 333 -11.96 2.20 48.24
C ALA A 333 -12.45 1.38 49.45
N ALA A 334 -12.67 0.07 49.28
CA ALA A 334 -13.06 -0.83 50.36
C ALA A 334 -11.94 -0.99 51.41
N ALA A 335 -10.68 -1.08 50.99
CA ALA A 335 -9.53 -1.16 51.90
C ALA A 335 -9.36 0.13 52.72
N VAL A 336 -9.55 1.31 52.10
CA VAL A 336 -9.52 2.60 52.81
C VAL A 336 -10.68 2.72 53.81
N GLY A 337 -11.87 2.21 53.47
CA GLY A 337 -13.02 2.16 54.37
C GLY A 337 -12.80 1.29 55.61
N GLN A 338 -12.19 0.12 55.45
CA GLN A 338 -11.86 -0.78 56.57
C GLN A 338 -10.78 -0.18 57.50
N ASN A 339 -9.78 0.49 56.94
CA ASN A 339 -8.72 1.11 57.74
C ASN A 339 -9.23 2.30 58.59
N LYS A 340 -10.28 2.99 58.13
CA LYS A 340 -10.95 4.05 58.89
C LYS A 340 -11.74 3.50 60.09
N LEU A 341 -12.36 2.33 59.93
CA LEU A 341 -13.15 1.67 60.99
C LEU A 341 -12.26 1.06 62.10
N ILE A 342 -11.08 0.55 61.73
CA ILE A 342 -10.08 0.05 62.69
C ILE A 342 -9.48 1.22 63.51
N ARG A 343 -9.25 2.37 62.87
CA ARG A 343 -8.73 3.56 63.57
C ARG A 343 -9.72 4.15 64.57
N SER A 344 -11.02 4.13 64.27
CA SER A 344 -12.05 4.56 65.24
C SER A 344 -12.26 3.57 66.40
N GLY A 345 -11.95 2.28 66.21
CA GLY A 345 -12.03 1.28 67.28
C GLY A 345 -10.80 1.21 68.20
N SER A 346 -9.73 1.95 67.88
CA SER A 346 -8.47 1.96 68.65
C SER A 346 -8.41 3.06 69.70
N GLU A 347 -9.30 4.05 69.66
CA GLU A 347 -9.36 5.15 70.64
C GLU A 347 -10.15 4.78 71.91
N ASP A 348 -10.93 3.68 71.91
CA ASP A 348 -11.75 3.25 73.06
C ASP A 348 -11.09 2.20 73.97
N ILE A 349 -9.86 1.74 73.67
CA ILE A 349 -9.20 0.63 74.42
C ILE A 349 -8.13 1.13 75.42
N TYR A 350 -7.95 2.45 75.60
CA TYR A 350 -6.99 3.02 76.57
C TYR A 350 -7.66 3.70 77.77
N ASN A 351 -8.76 3.16 78.32
CA ASN A 351 -9.37 3.75 79.52
C ASN A 351 -10.02 2.76 80.49
N VAL A 352 -9.46 1.57 80.66
CA VAL A 352 -9.90 0.63 81.72
C VAL A 352 -8.70 -0.06 82.35
N THR A 353 -8.02 0.63 83.27
CA THR A 353 -7.37 0.04 84.47
C THR A 353 -6.84 1.18 85.34
N ASP A 354 -7.63 1.59 86.33
CA ASP A 354 -7.14 1.73 87.71
C ASP A 354 -8.31 2.02 88.66
N TYR A 355 -8.82 0.94 89.25
CA TYR A 355 -9.44 0.94 90.58
C TYR A 355 -8.37 0.42 91.53
N PHE A 356 -8.04 1.13 92.63
CA PHE A 356 -8.07 0.63 94.02
C PHE A 356 -7.37 1.56 95.04
N CYS A 357 -8.07 1.75 96.16
CA CYS A 357 -7.71 2.22 97.51
C CYS A 357 -6.22 2.29 97.90
N PHE A 358 -5.78 3.34 98.62
CA PHE A 358 -5.96 3.58 100.06
C PHE A 358 -5.61 5.02 100.44
#